data_AF-A0A6M0RCX7-F1
#
_entry.id   AF-A0A6M0RCX7-F1
#
_cell.length_a   1.000
_cell.length_b   1.000
_cell.length_c   1.000
_cell.angle_alpha   90.00
_cell.angle_beta   90.00
_cell.angle_gamma   90.00
#
_symmetry.space_group_name_H-M   'P 1'
#
loop_
_entity.id
_entity.type
_entity.pdbx_description
1 polymer ?
#
loop_
_entity_poly.entity_id
_entity_poly.type
_entity_poly.pdbx_seq_one_letter_code
_entity_poly.pdbx_strand_id
1 'polypeptide(L)' 'MKNLNITSAFQQVFFTVVFLTLLSGGTSLTLAAQEKLSLYQDRIFESATTTWQMGVGAIFGLLGSKATDLFQVDDDEE' A
#
# COMPACT_ATOMS: atom_id res chain seq x y z
N MET A 1 17.41 8.06 -20.60
CA MET A 1 16.37 7.81 -19.58
C MET A 1 15.79 6.44 -19.86
N LYS A 2 16.04 5.45 -18.98
CA LYS A 2 15.49 4.09 -19.13
C LYS A 2 13.97 4.16 -19.05
N ASN A 3 13.27 3.58 -20.02
CA ASN A 3 11.81 3.54 -20.04
C ASN A 3 11.35 2.38 -19.15
N LEU A 4 10.95 2.69 -17.91
CA LEU A 4 10.18 1.74 -17.10
C LEU A 4 8.89 1.43 -17.84
N ASN A 5 8.72 0.18 -18.27
CA ASN A 5 7.51 -0.26 -18.94
C ASN A 5 6.39 -0.47 -17.90
N ILE A 6 5.88 0.65 -17.37
CA ILE A 6 4.76 0.65 -16.44
C ILE A 6 3.49 0.40 -17.22
N THR A 7 2.95 -0.81 -17.08
CA THR A 7 1.66 -1.14 -17.70
C THR A 7 0.52 -0.43 -16.96
N SER A 8 -0.52 0.00 -17.69
CA SER A 8 -1.70 0.65 -17.11
C SER A 8 -2.36 -0.18 -16.01
N ALA A 9 -2.32 -1.52 -16.13
CA ALA A 9 -2.85 -2.42 -15.12
C ALA A 9 -2.07 -2.35 -13.79
N PHE A 10 -0.73 -2.27 -13.83
CA PHE A 10 0.09 -2.11 -12.63
C PHE A 10 -0.21 -0.78 -11.94
N GLN A 11 -0.29 0.30 -12.73
CA GLN A 11 -0.61 1.63 -12.21
C GLN A 11 -1.97 1.62 -11.51
N GLN A 12 -2.99 1.02 -12.12
CA GLN A 12 -4.32 0.93 -11.54
C GLN A 12 -4.33 0.11 -10.23
N VAL A 13 -3.66 -1.05 -10.20
CA VAL A 13 -3.55 -1.87 -8.99
C VAL A 13 -2.80 -1.10 -7.89
N PHE A 14 -1.67 -0.48 -8.24
CA PHE A 14 -0.85 0.28 -7.31
C PHE A 14 -1.65 1.42 -6.67
N PHE A 15 -2.32 2.25 -7.47
CA PHE A 15 -3.15 3.34 -6.95
C PHE A 15 -4.32 2.82 -6.11
N THR A 16 -4.94 1.71 -6.49
CA THR A 16 -6.02 1.09 -5.69
C THR A 16 -5.51 0.65 -4.33
N VAL A 17 -4.34 -0.02 -4.28
CA VAL A 17 -3.72 -0.43 -3.02
C VAL A 17 -3.36 0.80 -2.17
N VAL A 18 -2.75 1.83 -2.76
CA VAL A 18 -2.42 3.08 -2.07
C VAL A 18 -3.68 3.74 -1.48
N PHE A 19 -4.74 3.86 -2.28
CA PHE A 19 -5.99 4.50 -1.86
C PHE A 19 -6.64 3.74 -0.69
N LEU A 20 -6.79 2.42 -0.81
CA LEU A 20 -7.36 1.59 0.25
C LEU A 20 -6.52 1.62 1.53
N THR A 21 -5.19 1.64 1.39
CA THR A 21 -4.25 1.76 2.51
C THR A 21 -4.49 3.09 3.22
N LEU A 22 -4.41 4.22 2.52
CA LEU A 22 -4.62 5.55 3.09
C LEU A 22 -6.00 5.69 3.75
N LEU A 23 -7.06 5.17 3.13
CA LEU A 23 -8.40 5.21 3.68
C LEU A 23 -8.50 4.41 4.99
N SER A 24 -7.83 3.26 5.03
CA SER A 24 -7.77 2.41 6.21
C SER A 24 -6.99 3.05 7.35
N GLY A 25 -5.80 3.59 7.08
CA GLY A 25 -5.00 4.33 8.07
C GLY A 25 -5.70 5.59 8.57
N GLY A 26 -6.37 6.33 7.68
CA GLY A 26 -7.20 7.48 8.04
C GLY A 26 -8.36 7.08 8.96
N THR A 27 -9.04 5.98 8.65
CA THR A 27 -10.10 5.42 9.51
C THR A 27 -9.54 5.09 10.90
N SER A 28 -8.41 4.38 10.98
CA SER A 28 -7.75 4.11 12.25
C SER A 28 -7.40 5.39 13.02
N LEU A 29 -6.85 6.40 12.35
CA LEU A 29 -6.49 7.67 12.99
C LEU A 29 -7.73 8.40 13.55
N THR A 30 -8.83 8.41 12.80
CA THR A 30 -10.08 9.03 13.26
C THR A 30 -10.69 8.30 14.45
N LEU A 31 -10.61 6.97 14.50
CA LEU A 31 -11.09 6.18 15.64
C LEU A 31 -10.16 6.32 16.85
N ALA A 32 -8.85 6.40 16.64
CA ALA A 32 -7.86 6.61 17.70
C ALA A 32 -8.01 7.97 18.40
N ALA A 33 -8.63 8.96 17.74
CA ALA A 33 -8.92 10.26 18.32
C ALA A 33 -10.15 10.28 19.25
N GLN A 34 -10.91 9.19 19.35
CA GLN A 34 -12.07 9.09 20.24
C GLN A 34 -11.66 8.63 21.65
N GLU A 35 -12.15 9.30 22.70
CA GLU A 35 -11.86 8.93 24.10
C GLU A 35 -12.41 7.55 24.50
N LYS A 36 -13.46 7.07 23.82
CA LYS A 36 -14.10 5.79 24.13
C LYS A 36 -14.70 5.17 22.87
N LEU A 37 -14.16 4.03 22.46
CA LEU A 37 -14.67 3.26 21.33
C LEU A 37 -15.74 2.28 21.82
N SER A 38 -16.82 2.15 21.06
CA SER A 38 -17.77 1.04 21.23
C SER A 38 -17.14 -0.26 20.74
N LEU A 39 -17.65 -1.40 21.22
CA LEU A 39 -17.14 -2.75 20.87
C LEU A 39 -17.13 -3.02 19.35
N TYR A 40 -18.06 -2.41 18.61
CA TYR A 40 -18.10 -2.49 17.15
C TYR A 40 -17.01 -1.63 16.50
N GLN A 41 -16.76 -0.42 17.03
CA GLN A 41 -15.70 0.44 16.52
C GLN A 41 -14.31 -0.13 16.81
N ASP A 42 -14.13 -0.83 17.93
CA ASP A 42 -12.88 -1.52 18.26
C ASP A 42 -12.49 -2.57 17.21
N ARG A 43 -13.47 -3.37 16.75
CA ARG A 43 -13.23 -4.34 15.67
C ARG A 43 -12.89 -3.69 14.34
N ILE A 44 -13.54 -2.56 14.04
CA ILE A 44 -13.25 -1.78 12.83
C ILE A 44 -11.84 -1.17 12.93
N PHE A 45 -11.48 -0.66 14.09
CA PHE A 45 -10.16 -0.09 14.37
C PHE A 45 -9.05 -1.13 14.21
N GLU A 46 -9.23 -2.34 14.74
CA GLU A 46 -8.27 -3.44 14.61
C GLU A 46 -8.13 -3.88 13.14
N SER A 47 -9.27 -4.05 12.44
CA SER A 47 -9.29 -4.43 11.02
C SER A 47 -8.64 -3.36 10.13
N ALA A 48 -8.93 -2.09 10.41
CA ALA A 48 -8.35 -0.96 9.68
C ALA A 48 -6.85 -0.82 9.95
N THR A 49 -6.42 -1.01 11.20
CA THR A 49 -4.99 -0.94 11.55
C THR A 49 -4.21 -2.09 10.92
N THR A 50 -4.78 -3.29 10.90
CA THR A 50 -4.18 -4.46 10.22
C THR A 50 -4.09 -4.22 8.71
N THR A 51 -5.16 -3.71 8.10
CA THR A 51 -5.19 -3.40 6.66
C THR A 51 -4.21 -2.29 6.29
N TRP A 52 -4.06 -1.27 7.12
CA TRP A 52 -3.02 -0.24 6.99
C TRP A 52 -1.62 -0.86 6.96
N GLN A 53 -1.28 -1.69 7.95
CA GLN A 53 0.04 -2.33 8.04
C GLN A 53 0.31 -3.24 6.83
N MET A 54 -0.66 -4.07 6.45
CA MET A 54 -0.57 -4.94 5.28
C MET A 54 -0.42 -4.11 3.99
N GLY A 55 -1.21 -3.05 3.85
CA GLY A 55 -1.20 -2.16 2.69
C GLY A 55 0.15 -1.46 2.51
N VAL A 56 0.76 -0.96 3.59
CA VAL A 56 2.12 -0.39 3.55
C VAL A 56 3.12 -1.41 3.02
N GLY A 57 3.08 -2.66 3.53
CA GLY A 57 3.94 -3.74 3.04
C GLY A 57 3.72 -4.04 1.55
N ALA A 58 2.47 -4.08 1.10
CA ALA A 58 2.12 -4.31 -0.30
C ALA A 58 2.63 -3.18 -1.21
N ILE A 59 2.52 -1.92 -0.80
CA ILE A 59 3.04 -0.76 -1.56
C ILE A 59 4.56 -0.89 -1.75
N PHE A 60 5.30 -1.15 -0.68
CA PHE A 60 6.75 -1.33 -0.76
C PHE A 60 7.13 -2.58 -1.56
N GLY A 61 6.38 -3.67 -1.46
CA GLY A 61 6.58 -4.87 -2.27
C GLY A 61 6.39 -4.62 -3.77
N LEU A 62 5.34 -3.88 -4.15
CA LEU A 62 5.07 -3.50 -5.54
C LEU A 62 6.13 -2.55 -6.10
N LEU A 63 6.59 -1.57 -5.31
CA LEU A 63 7.69 -0.69 -5.69
C LEU A 63 9.02 -1.45 -5.81
N GLY A 64 9.30 -2.34 -4.85
CA GLY A 64 10.48 -3.19 -4.84
C GLY A 64 10.54 -4.11 -6.06
N SER A 65 9.42 -4.73 -6.44
CA SER A 65 9.34 -5.52 -7.68
C SER A 65 9.74 -4.72 -8.92
N LYS A 66 9.30 -3.46 -9.03
CA LYS A 66 9.67 -2.61 -10.17
C LYS A 66 11.11 -2.11 -10.10
N ALA A 67 11.65 -1.90 -8.90
CA ALA A 67 13.06 -1.60 -8.72
C ALA A 67 13.94 -2.79 -9.11
N THR A 68 13.59 -4.01 -8.71
CA THR A 68 14.30 -5.22 -9.11
C THR A 68 14.24 -5.45 -10.63
N ASP A 69 13.06 -5.27 -11.25
CA ASP A 69 12.93 -5.31 -12.71
C ASP A 69 13.88 -4.29 -13.38
N LEU A 70 14.02 -3.09 -12.79
CA LEU A 70 14.91 -2.05 -13.31
C LEU A 70 16.39 -2.43 -13.22
N PHE A 71 16.82 -3.07 -12.13
CA PHE A 71 18.20 -3.52 -11.97
C PHE A 71 18.53 -4.77 -12.78
N GLN A 72 17.58 -5.70 -13.00
CA GLN A 72 17.82 -6.86 -13.85
C GLN A 72 18.02 -6.50 -15.33
N VAL A 73 17.28 -5.49 -15.84
CA VAL A 73 17.51 -4.96 -17.19
C VAL A 73 18.93 -4.38 -17.34
N ASP A 74 19.58 -3.97 -16.25
CA ASP A 74 20.94 -3.42 -16.28
C ASP A 74 22.02 -4.51 -16.34
N ASP A 75 21.77 -5.68 -15.75
CA ASP A 75 22.71 -6.81 -15.73
C ASP A 75 22.68 -7.64 -17.03
N ASP A 76 21.56 -7.65 -17.76
CA ASP A 76 21.40 -8.40 -19.02
C ASP A 76 21.95 -7.66 -20.26
N GLU A 77 22.35 -6.38 -20.14
CA GLU A 77 22.94 -5.56 -21.21
C GLU A 77 24.48 -5.48 -21.19
N GLU A 78 25.16 -6.16 -20.24
CA GLU A 78 26.63 -6.39 -20.21
C GLU A 78 27.05 -7.71 -20.90
#